data_AF-D6PBZ2-F1
#
_entry.id   AF-D6PBZ2-F1
#
_cell.length_a   1.000
_cell.length_b   1.000
_cell.length_c   1.000
_cell.angle_alpha   90.00
_cell.angle_beta   90.00
_cell.angle_gamma   90.00
#
_symmetry.space_group_name_H-M   'P 1'
#
loop_
_entity.id
_entity.type
_entity.pdbx_description
1 polymer ?
#
loop_
_entity_poly.entity_id
_entity_poly.type
_entity_poly.pdbx_seq_one_letter_code
_entity_poly.pdbx_strand_id
1 'polypeptide(L)'
;MNGIDPVVIATGNDWRAIEAGAHTYSNWKEGHSSFTDWEKTDDGDLKGTIEIPMAIGLVGGATATHPTAKTCVKILDVKIPGGAAELSQVICAVGLCQNLGALRALASEGIQRGHMGLHARNLAVQAGAEGNEIDILAEKLKQSGKVRADIAEKLLAEIRK
;
A
#
# COMPACT_ATOMS: atom_id res chain seq x y z
N MET A 1 -2.52 -3.22 -7.20
CA MET A 1 -3.94 -3.29 -7.59
C MET A 1 -4.82 -2.23 -6.92
N ASN A 2 -4.67 -1.91 -5.62
CA ASN A 2 -5.46 -0.85 -4.95
C ASN A 2 -5.55 0.52 -5.65
N GLY A 3 -4.55 0.91 -6.46
CA GLY A 3 -4.63 2.12 -7.29
C GLY A 3 -5.08 1.86 -8.73
N ILE A 4 -4.87 0.66 -9.24
CA ILE A 4 -5.19 0.24 -10.63
C ILE A 4 -6.69 -0.01 -10.75
N ASP A 5 -7.23 -0.92 -9.94
CA ASP A 5 -8.61 -1.38 -10.02
C ASP A 5 -9.63 -0.25 -9.96
N PRO A 6 -9.51 0.74 -9.06
CA PRO A 6 -10.46 1.85 -9.03
C PRO A 6 -10.48 2.65 -10.33
N VAL A 7 -9.34 2.86 -10.98
CA VAL A 7 -9.28 3.58 -12.27
C VAL A 7 -9.88 2.72 -13.38
N VAL A 8 -9.60 1.41 -13.38
CA VAL A 8 -10.19 0.45 -14.32
C VAL A 8 -11.72 0.42 -14.18
N ILE A 9 -12.24 0.34 -12.94
CA ILE A 9 -13.67 0.39 -12.62
C ILE A 9 -14.27 1.74 -13.06
N ALA A 10 -13.65 2.85 -12.68
CA ALA A 10 -14.15 4.20 -12.96
C ALA A 10 -14.25 4.47 -14.47
N THR A 11 -13.37 3.86 -15.27
CA THR A 11 -13.39 3.97 -16.74
C THR A 11 -14.22 2.88 -17.42
N GLY A 12 -14.92 2.03 -16.67
CA GLY A 12 -15.83 1.02 -17.22
C GLY A 12 -15.14 -0.19 -17.84
N ASN A 13 -13.88 -0.44 -17.48
CA ASN A 13 -13.11 -1.59 -17.95
C ASN A 13 -13.23 -2.80 -17.00
N ASP A 14 -12.87 -3.99 -17.49
CA ASP A 14 -12.93 -5.23 -16.71
C ASP A 14 -11.68 -5.38 -15.82
N TRP A 15 -11.82 -5.09 -14.53
CA TRP A 15 -10.71 -5.24 -13.58
C TRP A 15 -10.28 -6.69 -13.35
N ARG A 16 -11.17 -7.68 -13.54
CA ARG A 16 -10.80 -9.11 -13.36
C ARG A 16 -9.83 -9.54 -14.44
N ALA A 17 -10.00 -9.06 -15.67
CA ALA A 17 -9.08 -9.32 -16.77
C ALA A 17 -7.69 -8.72 -16.49
N ILE A 18 -7.64 -7.50 -15.94
CA ILE A 18 -6.38 -6.83 -15.57
C ILE A 18 -5.72 -7.55 -14.39
N GLU A 19 -6.46 -7.88 -13.33
CA GLU A 19 -5.98 -8.66 -12.17
C GLU A 19 -5.38 -10.01 -12.60
N ALA A 20 -6.11 -10.78 -13.39
CA ALA A 20 -5.65 -12.08 -13.88
C ALA A 20 -4.38 -11.95 -14.72
N GLY A 21 -4.32 -10.95 -15.61
CA GLY A 21 -3.16 -10.67 -16.45
C GLY A 21 -1.94 -10.27 -15.62
N ALA A 22 -2.09 -9.31 -14.71
CA ALA A 22 -1.02 -8.82 -13.85
C ALA A 22 -0.44 -9.94 -12.98
N HIS A 23 -1.28 -10.67 -12.24
CA HIS A 23 -0.82 -11.73 -11.34
C HIS A 23 -0.25 -12.96 -12.06
N THR A 24 -0.74 -13.28 -13.26
CA THR A 24 -0.13 -14.35 -14.07
C THR A 24 1.23 -13.91 -14.61
N TYR A 25 1.33 -12.66 -15.06
CA TYR A 25 2.57 -12.10 -15.60
C TYR A 25 3.71 -12.05 -14.57
N SER A 26 3.42 -11.65 -13.33
CA SER A 26 4.44 -11.64 -12.27
C SER A 26 4.97 -13.03 -11.92
N ASN A 27 4.15 -14.07 -12.08
CA ASN A 27 4.58 -15.44 -11.83
C ASN A 27 5.30 -16.06 -13.03
N TRP A 28 5.03 -15.54 -14.24
CA TRP A 28 5.72 -15.96 -15.47
C TRP A 28 7.14 -15.39 -15.55
N LYS A 29 7.36 -14.16 -15.07
CA LYS A 29 8.68 -13.52 -15.03
C LYS A 29 9.57 -14.23 -14.00
N GLU A 30 10.46 -15.11 -14.47
CA GLU A 30 11.34 -15.92 -13.60
C GLU A 30 12.07 -15.06 -12.57
N GLY A 31 11.93 -15.41 -11.29
CA GLY A 31 12.61 -14.72 -10.19
C GLY A 31 12.05 -13.35 -9.81
N HIS A 32 10.97 -12.87 -10.45
CA HIS A 32 10.44 -11.53 -10.19
C HIS A 32 8.93 -11.50 -9.93
N SER A 33 8.53 -11.83 -8.70
CA SER A 33 7.12 -11.87 -8.28
C SER A 33 6.48 -10.49 -8.05
N SER A 34 7.27 -9.41 -8.04
CA SER A 34 6.78 -8.04 -7.91
C SER A 34 6.42 -7.44 -9.28
N PHE A 35 5.33 -6.66 -9.33
CA PHE A 35 4.97 -5.85 -10.50
C PHE A 35 5.89 -4.65 -10.72
N THR A 36 6.61 -4.23 -9.69
CA THR A 36 7.40 -2.99 -9.66
C THR A 36 8.84 -3.27 -9.26
N ASP A 37 9.77 -2.55 -9.87
CA ASP A 37 11.17 -2.46 -9.44
C ASP A 37 11.44 -1.10 -8.82
N TRP A 38 12.24 -1.09 -7.76
CA TRP A 38 12.73 0.13 -7.13
C TRP A 38 14.24 0.06 -7.02
N GLU A 39 14.91 1.06 -7.57
CA GLU A 39 16.37 1.16 -7.59
C GLU A 39 16.82 2.58 -7.27
N LYS A 40 18.07 2.72 -6.84
CA LYS A 40 18.71 4.01 -6.68
C LYS A 40 19.48 4.33 -7.96
N THR A 41 19.28 5.51 -8.54
CA THR A 41 20.03 5.96 -9.71
C THR A 41 21.48 6.31 -9.33
N ASP A 42 22.34 6.48 -10.34
CA ASP A 42 23.72 6.93 -10.15
C ASP A 42 23.81 8.30 -9.47
N ASP A 43 22.84 9.17 -9.72
CA ASP A 43 22.71 10.51 -9.10
C ASP A 43 22.16 10.45 -7.65
N GLY A 44 21.73 9.26 -7.19
CA GLY A 44 21.22 9.04 -5.84
C GLY A 44 19.71 9.17 -5.68
N ASP A 45 18.97 9.40 -6.77
CA ASP A 45 17.51 9.48 -6.76
C ASP A 45 16.86 8.09 -6.69
N LEU A 46 15.61 8.04 -6.22
CA LEU A 46 14.80 6.82 -6.23
C LEU A 46 14.07 6.69 -7.58
N LYS A 47 14.36 5.62 -8.32
CA LYS A 47 13.69 5.26 -9.58
C LYS A 47 12.77 4.08 -9.37
N GLY A 48 11.51 4.23 -9.77
CA GLY A 48 10.50 3.18 -9.78
C GLY A 48 10.09 2.83 -11.19
N THR A 49 9.91 1.54 -11.48
CA THR A 49 9.33 1.06 -12.74
C THR A 49 8.17 0.11 -12.45
N ILE A 50 7.26 -0.02 -13.42
CA ILE A 50 6.15 -0.96 -13.38
C ILE A 50 5.95 -1.54 -14.78
N GLU A 51 5.74 -2.85 -14.85
CA GLU A 51 5.46 -3.55 -16.09
C GLU A 51 4.39 -4.62 -15.83
N ILE A 52 3.21 -4.43 -16.42
CA ILE A 52 2.07 -5.35 -16.29
C ILE A 52 1.24 -5.36 -17.58
N PRO A 53 0.60 -6.48 -17.94
CA PRO A 53 -0.36 -6.52 -19.04
C PRO A 53 -1.55 -5.60 -18.78
N MET A 54 -1.92 -4.81 -19.79
CA MET A 54 -2.96 -3.78 -19.65
C MET A 54 -3.92 -3.80 -20.84
N ALA A 55 -4.85 -4.75 -20.82
CA ALA A 55 -5.88 -4.93 -21.84
C ALA A 55 -7.07 -3.96 -21.64
N ILE A 56 -6.86 -2.69 -21.96
CA ILE A 56 -7.82 -1.60 -21.73
C ILE A 56 -8.51 -1.17 -23.03
N GLY A 57 -9.78 -0.82 -22.94
CA GLY A 57 -10.60 -0.33 -24.04
C GLY A 57 -11.23 1.04 -23.76
N LEU A 58 -11.33 1.85 -24.81
CA LEU A 58 -12.13 3.09 -24.83
C LEU A 58 -13.43 2.96 -25.65
N VAL A 59 -13.56 1.87 -26.41
CA VAL A 59 -14.70 1.61 -27.30
C VAL A 59 -15.31 0.27 -26.91
N GLY A 60 -16.65 0.22 -26.82
CA GLY A 60 -17.40 -0.96 -26.43
C GLY A 60 -17.58 -1.12 -24.92
N GLY A 61 -18.37 -2.13 -24.53
CA GLY A 61 -18.63 -2.47 -23.13
C GLY A 61 -19.27 -1.36 -22.29
N ALA A 62 -18.99 -1.38 -20.99
CA ALA A 62 -19.48 -0.38 -20.04
C ALA A 62 -18.83 1.00 -20.28
N THR A 63 -17.61 1.06 -20.81
CA THR A 63 -16.90 2.31 -21.17
C THR A 63 -17.73 3.20 -22.12
N ALA A 64 -18.45 2.59 -23.07
CA ALA A 64 -19.27 3.29 -24.05
C ALA A 64 -20.76 3.44 -23.67
N THR A 65 -21.21 2.86 -22.56
CA THR A 65 -22.64 2.80 -22.18
C THR A 65 -22.93 3.40 -20.80
N HIS A 66 -22.03 3.23 -19.84
CA HIS A 66 -22.20 3.74 -18.49
C HIS A 66 -21.92 5.26 -18.42
N PRO A 67 -22.89 6.10 -17.97
CA PRO A 67 -22.73 7.56 -17.97
C PRO A 67 -21.50 8.04 -17.16
N THR A 68 -21.30 7.51 -15.96
CA THR A 68 -20.13 7.85 -15.13
C THR A 68 -18.81 7.48 -15.79
N ALA A 69 -18.71 6.31 -16.44
CA ALA A 69 -17.49 5.89 -17.13
C ALA A 69 -17.13 6.85 -18.27
N LYS A 70 -18.12 7.29 -19.05
CA LYS A 70 -17.92 8.32 -20.08
C LYS A 70 -17.42 9.62 -19.49
N THR A 71 -17.97 10.07 -18.37
CA THR A 71 -17.53 11.29 -17.70
C THR A 71 -16.10 11.15 -17.19
N CYS A 72 -15.73 10.01 -16.58
CA CYS A 72 -14.37 9.76 -16.12
C CYS A 72 -13.36 9.75 -17.28
N VAL A 73 -13.67 9.07 -18.39
CA VAL A 73 -12.84 9.10 -19.61
C VAL A 73 -12.71 10.52 -20.17
N LYS A 74 -13.80 11.30 -20.16
CA LYS A 74 -13.78 12.71 -20.58
C LYS A 74 -12.90 13.59 -19.68
N ILE A 75 -12.90 13.36 -18.37
CA ILE A 75 -12.03 14.08 -17.42
C ILE A 75 -10.55 13.77 -17.70
N LEU A 76 -10.25 12.51 -18.07
CA LEU A 76 -8.89 12.09 -18.42
C LEU A 76 -8.42 12.64 -19.79
N ASP A 77 -9.32 13.19 -20.61
CA ASP A 77 -9.09 13.76 -21.95
C ASP A 77 -8.27 12.87 -22.90
N VAL A 78 -8.42 11.55 -22.78
CA VAL A 78 -7.77 10.58 -23.68
C VAL A 78 -8.51 10.51 -25.02
N LYS A 79 -7.79 10.55 -26.14
CA LYS A 79 -8.38 10.71 -27.48
C LYS A 79 -8.22 9.48 -28.36
N ILE A 80 -9.17 9.24 -29.25
CA ILE A 80 -9.10 8.15 -30.23
C ILE A 80 -8.61 8.74 -31.58
N PRO A 81 -7.63 8.10 -32.26
CA PRO A 81 -6.93 6.86 -31.90
C PRO A 81 -5.81 7.08 -30.88
N GLY A 82 -5.43 6.02 -30.13
CA GLY A 82 -4.28 6.02 -29.21
C GLY A 82 -4.62 6.12 -27.72
N GLY A 83 -5.78 6.66 -27.37
CA GLY A 83 -6.16 6.94 -25.98
C GLY A 83 -6.26 5.70 -25.08
N ALA A 84 -6.45 4.50 -25.65
CA ALA A 84 -6.37 3.28 -24.85
C ALA A 84 -4.95 3.04 -24.31
N ALA A 85 -3.91 3.33 -25.12
CA ALA A 85 -2.53 3.24 -24.69
C ALA A 85 -2.19 4.33 -23.66
N GLU A 86 -2.68 5.55 -23.85
CA GLU A 86 -2.54 6.65 -22.87
C GLU A 86 -3.21 6.28 -21.54
N LEU A 87 -4.44 5.74 -21.59
CA LEU A 87 -5.14 5.29 -20.40
C LEU A 87 -4.39 4.16 -19.69
N SER A 88 -3.84 3.19 -20.43
CA SER A 88 -2.98 2.14 -19.86
C SER A 88 -1.76 2.71 -19.13
N GLN A 89 -1.10 3.73 -19.70
CA GLN A 89 0.05 4.39 -19.06
C GLN A 89 -0.36 5.14 -17.78
N VAL A 90 -1.50 5.83 -17.81
CA VAL A 90 -2.06 6.50 -16.62
C VAL A 90 -2.36 5.48 -15.52
N ILE A 91 -3.01 4.37 -15.85
CA ILE A 91 -3.33 3.30 -14.89
C ILE A 91 -2.05 2.71 -14.27
N CYS A 92 -1.03 2.42 -15.08
CA CYS A 92 0.27 1.95 -14.60
C CYS A 92 0.94 2.97 -13.67
N ALA A 93 0.95 4.26 -14.05
CA ALA A 93 1.51 5.33 -13.23
C ALA A 93 0.80 5.45 -11.87
N VAL A 94 -0.53 5.37 -11.84
CA VAL A 94 -1.31 5.34 -10.59
C VAL A 94 -0.94 4.12 -9.75
N GLY A 95 -0.79 2.95 -10.38
CA GLY A 95 -0.33 1.73 -9.72
C GLY A 95 1.04 1.89 -9.05
N LEU A 96 2.00 2.50 -9.74
CA LEU A 96 3.34 2.77 -9.23
C LEU A 96 3.31 3.79 -8.08
N CYS A 97 2.54 4.87 -8.20
CA CYS A 97 2.34 5.84 -7.12
C CYS A 97 1.71 5.22 -5.87
N GLN A 98 0.71 4.36 -6.04
CA GLN A 98 0.08 3.62 -4.94
C GLN A 98 1.09 2.71 -4.24
N ASN A 99 1.93 2.03 -5.01
CA ASN A 99 3.00 1.18 -4.49
C ASN A 99 4.05 1.99 -3.71
N LEU A 100 4.52 3.11 -4.26
CA LEU A 100 5.44 4.03 -3.58
C LEU A 100 4.86 4.52 -2.24
N GLY A 101 3.60 4.93 -2.24
CA GLY A 101 2.91 5.38 -1.03
C GLY A 101 2.89 4.29 0.05
N ALA A 102 2.61 3.04 -0.33
CA ALA A 102 2.62 1.90 0.57
C ALA A 102 4.03 1.60 1.11
N LEU A 103 5.04 1.53 0.25
CA LEU A 103 6.43 1.27 0.66
C LEU A 103 6.96 2.38 1.56
N ARG A 104 6.73 3.65 1.21
CA ARG A 104 7.12 4.80 2.04
C ARG A 104 6.45 4.74 3.41
N ALA A 105 5.17 4.41 3.46
CA ALA A 105 4.44 4.29 4.72
C ALA A 105 5.04 3.18 5.59
N LEU A 106 5.32 2.00 5.02
CA LEU A 106 5.91 0.85 5.72
C LEU A 106 7.34 1.10 6.19
N ALA A 107 8.15 1.79 5.38
CA ALA A 107 9.52 2.15 5.70
C ALA A 107 9.64 3.34 6.66
N SER A 108 8.57 4.14 6.82
CA SER A 108 8.58 5.31 7.69
C SER A 108 8.41 4.94 9.17
N GLU A 109 9.19 5.59 10.04
CA GLU A 109 9.11 5.40 11.49
C GLU A 109 7.73 5.73 12.08
N GLY A 110 6.92 6.56 11.42
CA GLY A 110 5.63 7.02 11.96
C GLY A 110 4.65 5.86 12.21
N ILE A 111 4.55 4.92 11.27
CA ILE A 111 3.70 3.73 11.43
C ILE A 111 4.30 2.76 12.45
N GLN A 112 5.63 2.58 12.42
CA GLN A 112 6.33 1.75 13.39
C GLN A 112 6.16 2.28 14.82
N ARG A 113 6.25 3.60 15.05
CA ARG A 113 6.02 4.23 16.37
C ARG A 113 4.58 4.04 16.86
N GLY A 114 3.59 4.13 15.97
CA GLY A 114 2.19 3.83 16.30
C GLY A 114 1.99 2.37 16.72
N HIS A 115 2.56 1.44 15.96
CA HIS A 115 2.55 0.01 16.29
C HIS A 115 3.32 -0.32 17.58
N MET A 116 4.47 0.32 17.82
CA MET A 116 5.22 0.20 19.07
C MET A 116 4.41 0.72 20.26
N GLY A 117 3.59 1.74 20.04
CA GLY A 117 2.58 2.22 20.98
C GLY A 117 1.62 1.12 21.43
N LEU A 118 1.01 0.44 20.47
CA LEU A 118 0.10 -0.67 20.71
C LEU A 118 0.83 -1.90 21.28
N HIS A 119 2.02 -2.20 20.77
CA HIS A 119 2.83 -3.32 21.21
C HIS A 119 3.25 -3.18 22.69
N ALA A 120 3.65 -1.98 23.12
CA ALA A 120 3.95 -1.69 24.52
C ALA A 120 2.73 -1.87 25.43
N ARG A 121 1.54 -1.44 24.99
CA ARG A 121 0.28 -1.69 25.73
C ARG A 121 -0.04 -3.19 25.82
N ASN A 122 0.11 -3.93 24.72
CA ASN A 122 -0.13 -5.38 24.71
C ASN A 122 0.82 -6.11 25.66
N LEU A 123 2.09 -5.72 25.69
CA LEU A 123 3.08 -6.24 26.64
C LEU A 123 2.74 -5.87 28.09
N ALA A 124 2.25 -4.66 28.34
CA ALA A 124 1.81 -4.25 29.67
C ALA A 124 0.64 -5.12 30.16
N VAL A 125 -0.36 -5.36 29.29
CA VAL A 125 -1.48 -6.26 29.59
C VAL A 125 -0.99 -7.69 29.82
N GLN A 126 -0.08 -8.20 28.98
CA GLN A 126 0.48 -9.54 29.12
C GLN A 126 1.29 -9.72 30.42
N ALA A 127 1.98 -8.68 30.87
CA ALA A 127 2.66 -8.66 32.17
C ALA A 127 1.68 -8.62 33.36
N GLY A 128 0.38 -8.43 33.10
CA GLY A 128 -0.67 -8.41 34.12
C GLY A 128 -0.98 -7.02 34.68
N ALA A 129 -0.69 -5.95 33.95
CA ALA A 129 -1.09 -4.59 34.31
C ALA A 129 -2.60 -4.40 34.12
N GLU A 130 -3.27 -3.73 35.07
CA GLU A 130 -4.72 -3.49 35.04
C GLU A 130 -5.06 -1.99 35.11
N GLY A 131 -6.16 -1.59 34.46
CA GLY A 131 -6.64 -0.21 34.49
C GLY A 131 -5.58 0.82 34.11
N ASN A 132 -5.31 1.77 35.02
CA ASN A 132 -4.34 2.84 34.80
C ASN A 132 -2.88 2.35 34.74
N GLU A 133 -2.56 1.15 35.25
CA GLU A 133 -1.21 0.59 35.20
C GLU A 133 -0.76 0.32 33.76
N ILE A 134 -1.70 0.01 32.86
CA ILE A 134 -1.41 -0.29 31.44
C ILE A 134 -0.75 0.90 30.76
N ASP A 135 -1.30 2.10 30.96
CA ASP A 135 -0.79 3.32 30.34
C ASP A 135 0.55 3.73 30.94
N ILE A 136 0.69 3.65 32.27
CA ILE A 136 1.92 3.98 32.99
C ILE A 136 3.07 3.04 32.59
N LEU A 137 2.80 1.73 32.52
CA LEU A 137 3.79 0.73 32.14
C LEU A 137 4.15 0.84 30.65
N ALA A 138 3.18 1.05 29.77
CA ALA A 138 3.44 1.24 28.35
C ALA A 138 4.34 2.46 28.09
N GLU A 139 4.14 3.57 28.80
CA GLU A 139 5.02 4.75 28.68
C GLU A 139 6.42 4.50 29.23
N LYS A 140 6.56 3.86 30.40
CA LYS A 140 7.89 3.47 30.91
C LYS A 140 8.63 2.53 29.96
N LEU A 141 7.93 1.56 29.35
CA LEU A 141 8.50 0.65 28.35
C LEU A 141 9.02 1.40 27.12
N LYS A 142 8.25 2.37 26.60
CA LYS A 142 8.68 3.21 25.48
C LYS A 142 9.91 4.06 25.84
N GLN A 143 9.89 4.72 27.00
CA GLN A 143 11.00 5.56 27.46
C GLN A 143 12.29 4.75 27.70
N SER A 144 12.16 3.48 28.11
CA SER A 144 13.31 2.60 28.29
C SER A 144 13.98 2.18 26.97
N GLY A 145 13.31 2.36 25.82
CA GLY A 145 13.74 1.86 24.51
C GLY A 145 13.76 0.33 24.38
N LYS A 146 13.36 -0.41 25.42
CA LYS A 146 13.43 -1.87 25.51
C LYS A 146 12.05 -2.46 25.76
N VAL A 147 11.27 -2.60 24.69
CA VAL A 147 9.91 -3.15 24.73
C VAL A 147 9.97 -4.68 24.70
N ARG A 148 10.14 -5.30 25.88
CA ARG A 148 10.22 -6.78 26.05
C ARG A 148 9.44 -7.25 27.29
N ALA A 149 8.98 -8.49 27.27
CA ALA A 149 8.17 -9.08 28.35
C ALA A 149 8.90 -9.11 29.71
N ASP A 150 10.16 -9.50 29.73
CA ASP A 150 10.96 -9.59 30.97
C ASP A 150 11.18 -8.21 31.64
N ILE A 151 11.19 -7.14 30.84
CA ILE A 151 11.31 -5.76 31.33
C ILE A 151 9.94 -5.25 31.76
N ALA A 152 8.87 -5.61 31.06
CA ALA A 152 7.50 -5.25 31.44
C ALA A 152 7.14 -5.78 32.83
N GLU A 153 7.47 -7.03 33.14
CA GLU A 153 7.24 -7.63 34.46
C GLU A 153 8.02 -6.91 35.57
N LYS A 154 9.30 -6.57 35.33
CA LYS A 154 10.13 -5.84 36.28
C LYS A 154 9.59 -4.43 36.55
N LEU A 155 9.27 -3.69 35.49
CA LEU A 155 8.73 -2.34 35.60
C LEU A 155 7.35 -2.34 36.26
N LEU A 156 6.52 -3.36 36.03
CA LEU A 156 5.23 -3.50 36.71
C LEU A 156 5.42 -3.72 38.22
N ALA A 157 6.38 -4.58 38.60
CA ALA A 157 6.71 -4.81 40.01
C ALA A 157 7.24 -3.54 40.70
N GLU A 158 7.94 -2.65 39.97
CA GLU A 158 8.34 -1.34 40.48
C GLU A 158 7.18 -0.35 40.59
N ILE A 159 6.19 -0.40 39.69
CA ILE A 159 5.00 0.48 39.74
C ILE A 159 4.10 0.13 40.93
N ARG A 160 4.05 -1.14 41.33
CA ARG A 160 3.20 -1.64 42.42
C ARG A 160 3.83 -1.54 43.81
N LYS A 161 5.07 -1.06 43.92
CA LYS A 161 5.74 -0.76 45.19
C LYS A 161 5.46 0.66 45.63
#